data_AF-A0A161MB06-F1
#
_entry.id   AF-A0A161MB06-F1
#
_cell.length_a   1.000
_cell.length_b   1.000
_cell.length_c   1.000
_cell.angle_alpha   90.00
_cell.angle_beta   90.00
_cell.angle_gamma   90.00
#
_symmetry.space_group_name_H-M   'P 1'
#
loop_
_entity.id
_entity.type
_entity.pdbx_description
1 polymer ?
#
loop_
_entity_poly.entity_id
_entity_poly.type
_entity_poly.pdbx_seq_one_letter_code
_entity_poly.pdbx_strand_id
1 'polypeptide(L)'
;PCTGKTSRAKEIQTFLVENFNRNVHIISENDIIRSKNFNKNAVYNDSQKEKELRGILKSETLRLLDTENVVILDGGNYIKGYRYELYCASKNSKTTQLTVECLVSKEESWKWNEQRSQSEKYSKEIFEALHLRYEPPDSRNRWDSPLICLQQKDSLDGKAVSDALFHRKPPPP
;
A
#
# COMPACT_ATOMS: atom_id res chain seq x y z
N PRO A 1 -8.40 7.00 2.12
CA PRO A 1 -8.05 6.60 3.51
C PRO A 1 -8.97 5.49 4.02
N CYS A 2 -8.66 4.79 5.12
CA CYS A 2 -9.63 3.94 5.83
C CYS A 2 -10.39 2.91 4.96
N THR A 3 -9.72 2.26 3.99
CA THR A 3 -10.34 1.33 3.02
C THR A 3 -10.08 -0.15 3.28
N GLY A 4 -9.54 -0.51 4.45
CA GLY A 4 -9.24 -1.92 4.78
C GLY A 4 -7.89 -2.45 4.30
N LYS A 5 -6.99 -1.57 3.80
CA LYS A 5 -5.63 -1.94 3.34
C LYS A 5 -4.86 -2.80 4.33
N THR A 6 -4.76 -2.40 5.59
CA THR A 6 -4.05 -3.16 6.62
C THR A 6 -4.62 -4.58 6.82
N SER A 7 -5.95 -4.74 6.74
CA SER A 7 -6.57 -6.06 6.83
C SER A 7 -6.22 -6.92 5.62
N ARG A 8 -6.29 -6.36 4.41
CA ARG A 8 -5.89 -7.06 3.17
C ARG A 8 -4.40 -7.37 3.12
N ALA A 9 -3.55 -6.47 3.61
CA ALA A 9 -2.10 -6.71 3.71
C ALA A 9 -1.79 -7.91 4.60
N LYS A 10 -2.46 -8.02 5.75
CA LYS A 10 -2.34 -9.17 6.66
C LYS A 10 -2.88 -10.45 6.03
N GLU A 11 -4.03 -10.39 5.39
CA GLU A 11 -4.62 -11.55 4.69
C GLU A 11 -3.68 -12.08 3.59
N ILE A 12 -3.12 -11.18 2.77
CA ILE A 12 -2.12 -11.53 1.74
C ILE A 12 -0.86 -12.09 2.39
N GLN A 13 -0.37 -11.49 3.47
CA GLN A 13 0.80 -12.01 4.20
C GLN A 13 0.56 -13.43 4.71
N THR A 14 -0.57 -13.68 5.37
CA THR A 14 -0.96 -15.01 5.87
C THR A 14 -1.00 -16.02 4.73
N PHE A 15 -1.72 -15.71 3.65
CA PHE A 15 -1.80 -16.57 2.47
C PHE A 15 -0.40 -16.92 1.92
N LEU A 16 0.45 -15.91 1.75
CA LEU A 16 1.79 -16.11 1.20
C LEU A 16 2.66 -16.96 2.13
N VAL A 17 2.68 -16.68 3.44
CA VAL A 17 3.49 -17.44 4.41
C VAL A 17 3.03 -18.90 4.53
N GLU A 18 1.73 -19.15 4.50
CA GLU A 18 1.18 -20.51 4.65
C GLU A 18 1.37 -21.38 3.40
N ASN A 19 1.32 -20.78 2.21
CA ASN A 19 1.32 -21.54 0.95
C ASN A 19 2.65 -21.46 0.18
N PHE A 20 3.49 -20.46 0.47
CA PHE A 20 4.74 -20.22 -0.21
C PHE A 20 5.81 -20.00 0.85
N ASN A 21 6.84 -20.85 0.88
CA ASN A 21 7.94 -20.74 1.84
C ASN A 21 8.81 -19.49 1.55
N ARG A 22 8.28 -18.31 1.89
CA ARG A 22 8.80 -16.98 1.58
C ARG A 22 8.77 -16.11 2.82
N ASN A 23 9.78 -15.27 2.95
CA ASN A 23 9.81 -14.24 3.97
C ASN A 23 8.95 -13.06 3.52
N VAL A 24 7.85 -12.81 4.21
CA VAL A 24 6.90 -11.74 3.85
C VAL A 24 6.92 -10.65 4.90
N HIS A 25 7.30 -9.45 4.50
CA HIS A 25 7.41 -8.28 5.37
C HIS A 25 6.29 -7.27 5.06
N ILE A 26 5.64 -6.75 6.09
CA ILE A 26 4.72 -5.61 5.95
C ILE A 26 5.44 -4.35 6.43
N ILE A 27 5.55 -3.36 5.55
CA ILE A 27 5.94 -2.00 5.89
C ILE A 27 4.67 -1.16 6.01
N SER A 28 4.30 -0.83 7.24
CA SER A 28 3.04 -0.13 7.57
C SER A 28 3.25 1.36 7.83
N GLU A 29 2.55 2.20 7.07
CA GLU A 29 2.48 3.65 7.26
C GLU A 29 2.02 4.02 8.66
N ASN A 30 1.02 3.31 9.19
CA ASN A 30 0.53 3.56 10.54
C ASN A 30 1.60 3.23 11.60
N ASP A 31 2.39 2.17 11.40
CA ASP A 31 3.43 1.76 12.34
C ASP A 31 4.59 2.76 12.33
N ILE A 32 4.94 3.30 11.16
CA ILE A 32 5.94 4.37 11.03
C ILE A 32 5.45 5.66 11.70
N ILE A 33 4.20 6.07 11.46
CA ILE A 33 3.61 7.25 12.12
C ILE A 33 3.65 7.08 13.65
N ARG A 34 3.29 5.90 14.18
CA ARG A 34 3.31 5.63 15.62
C ARG A 34 4.74 5.64 16.17
N SER A 35 5.66 4.90 15.54
CA SER A 35 7.05 4.78 16.01
C SER A 35 7.84 6.09 15.97
N LYS A 36 7.56 6.95 14.99
CA LYS A 36 8.16 8.30 14.89
C LYS A 36 7.40 9.37 15.70
N ASN A 37 6.34 8.98 16.41
CA ASN A 37 5.45 9.86 17.16
C ASN A 37 4.92 11.04 16.31
N PHE A 38 4.59 10.76 15.05
CA PHE A 38 4.02 11.75 14.14
C PHE A 38 2.52 11.94 14.42
N ASN A 39 2.07 13.19 14.38
CA ASN A 39 0.65 13.48 14.35
C ASN A 39 0.11 13.27 12.93
N LYS A 40 -0.77 12.27 12.75
CA LYS A 40 -1.30 11.88 11.45
C LYS A 40 -1.91 13.04 10.67
N ASN A 41 -2.78 13.84 11.31
CA ASN A 41 -3.42 14.97 10.63
C ASN A 41 -2.42 16.07 10.27
N ALA A 42 -1.45 16.34 11.14
CA ALA A 42 -0.40 17.31 10.84
C ALA A 42 0.52 16.87 9.69
N VAL A 43 0.76 15.57 9.53
CA VAL A 43 1.55 15.04 8.40
C VAL A 43 0.83 15.30 7.07
N TYR A 44 -0.46 14.96 6.97
CA TYR A 44 -1.20 15.12 5.72
C TYR A 44 -1.70 16.54 5.44
N ASN A 45 -1.53 17.45 6.40
CA ASN A 45 -1.73 18.89 6.22
C ASN A 45 -0.49 19.61 5.67
N ASP A 46 0.67 18.94 5.66
CA ASP A 46 1.96 19.53 5.27
C ASP A 46 2.66 18.66 4.21
N SER A 47 2.77 19.22 3.01
CA SER A 47 3.38 18.52 1.86
C SER A 47 4.82 18.05 2.11
N GLN A 48 5.60 18.75 2.94
CA GLN A 48 6.98 18.36 3.24
C GLN A 48 7.01 17.16 4.19
N LYS A 49 6.16 17.15 5.22
CA LYS A 49 6.02 15.99 6.13
C LYS A 49 5.48 14.76 5.41
N GLU A 50 4.55 14.97 4.49
CA GLU A 50 4.02 13.90 3.66
C GLU A 50 5.11 13.32 2.74
N LYS A 51 5.97 14.18 2.16
CA LYS A 51 7.13 13.78 1.38
C LYS A 51 8.16 13.02 2.23
N GLU A 52 8.42 13.50 3.44
CA GLU A 52 9.30 12.83 4.41
C GLU A 52 8.79 11.42 4.74
N LEU A 53 7.51 11.28 5.10
CA LEU A 53 6.89 9.99 5.40
C LEU A 53 7.00 9.02 4.21
N ARG A 54 6.72 9.49 2.98
CA ARG A 54 6.92 8.69 1.75
C ARG A 54 8.38 8.27 1.55
N GLY A 55 9.32 9.15 1.88
CA GLY A 55 10.76 8.86 1.84
C GLY A 55 11.14 7.73 2.79
N ILE A 56 10.65 7.78 4.03
CA ILE A 56 10.89 6.74 5.04
C ILE A 56 10.28 5.40 4.58
N LEU A 57 9.00 5.41 4.15
CA LEU A 57 8.31 4.22 3.65
C LEU A 57 9.06 3.56 2.48
N LYS A 58 9.52 4.37 1.53
CA LYS A 58 10.29 3.92 0.38
C LYS A 58 11.62 3.32 0.81
N SER A 59 12.34 3.98 1.72
CA SER A 59 13.62 3.50 2.25
C SER A 59 13.48 2.14 2.95
N GLU A 60 12.49 1.99 3.82
CA GLU A 60 12.24 0.71 4.51
C GLU A 60 11.81 -0.40 3.53
N THR A 61 11.01 -0.06 2.52
CA THR A 61 10.63 -1.01 1.46
C THR A 61 11.87 -1.48 0.70
N LEU A 62 12.71 -0.55 0.25
CA LEU A 62 13.91 -0.84 -0.53
C LEU A 62 14.94 -1.67 0.23
N ARG A 63 15.04 -1.48 1.56
CA ARG A 63 15.97 -2.24 2.41
C ARG A 63 15.68 -3.74 2.43
N LEU A 64 14.43 -4.13 2.20
CA LEU A 64 13.97 -5.53 2.25
C LEU A 64 13.66 -6.09 0.84
N LEU A 65 13.74 -5.26 -0.20
CA LEU A 65 13.34 -5.63 -1.55
C LEU A 65 14.47 -6.37 -2.29
N ASP A 66 14.36 -7.69 -2.33
CA ASP A 66 15.25 -8.58 -3.09
C ASP A 66 14.46 -9.75 -3.71
N THR A 67 15.17 -10.73 -4.29
CA THR A 67 14.56 -11.89 -4.96
C THR A 67 14.04 -12.97 -4.01
N GLU A 68 14.38 -12.89 -2.72
CA GLU A 68 14.03 -13.90 -1.70
C GLU A 68 12.83 -13.48 -0.85
N ASN A 69 12.66 -12.18 -0.67
CA ASN A 69 11.65 -11.57 0.20
C ASN A 69 10.45 -11.05 -0.61
N VAL A 70 9.27 -11.08 0.00
CA VAL A 70 8.10 -10.32 -0.46
C VAL A 70 7.89 -9.14 0.49
N VAL A 71 7.78 -7.94 -0.06
CA VAL A 71 7.52 -6.72 0.72
C VAL A 71 6.14 -6.17 0.38
N ILE A 72 5.27 -6.07 1.38
CA ILE A 72 3.95 -5.46 1.28
C ILE A 72 4.03 -4.06 1.87
N LEU A 73 3.84 -3.03 1.04
CA LEU A 73 3.76 -1.64 1.47
C LEU A 73 2.32 -1.26 1.81
N ASP A 74 1.94 -1.38 3.09
CA ASP A 74 0.64 -0.96 3.62
C ASP A 74 0.64 0.55 3.89
N GLY A 75 0.31 1.34 2.87
CA GLY A 75 0.30 2.79 2.95
C GLY A 75 -0.73 3.45 2.03
N GLY A 76 -0.81 4.79 2.08
CA GLY A 76 -1.76 5.55 1.28
C GLY A 76 -1.58 5.37 -0.24
N ASN A 77 -0.34 5.41 -0.72
CA ASN A 77 0.09 5.16 -2.11
C ASN A 77 -0.80 5.81 -3.21
N TYR A 78 -1.44 6.93 -2.88
CA TYR A 78 -2.48 7.56 -3.70
C TYR A 78 -1.93 8.46 -4.82
N ILE A 79 -0.62 8.71 -4.82
CA ILE A 79 0.05 9.55 -5.81
C ILE A 79 0.63 8.65 -6.90
N LYS A 80 0.25 8.90 -8.15
CA LYS A 80 0.69 8.13 -9.32
C LYS A 80 2.22 8.13 -9.46
N GLY A 81 2.85 9.29 -9.28
CA GLY A 81 4.31 9.42 -9.32
C GLY A 81 5.02 8.55 -8.29
N TYR A 82 4.44 8.39 -7.10
CA TYR A 82 5.03 7.54 -6.06
C TYR A 82 4.93 6.05 -6.40
N ARG A 83 3.80 5.61 -6.96
CA ARG A 83 3.66 4.22 -7.46
C ARG A 83 4.65 3.94 -8.60
N TYR A 84 4.86 4.91 -9.50
CA TYR A 84 5.88 4.80 -10.55
C TYR A 84 7.30 4.65 -9.98
N GLU A 85 7.64 5.39 -8.92
CA GLU A 85 8.94 5.23 -8.25
C GLU A 85 9.12 3.85 -7.63
N LEU A 86 8.07 3.29 -7.01
CA LEU A 86 8.09 1.94 -6.43
C LEU A 86 8.23 0.86 -7.52
N TYR A 87 7.57 1.04 -8.67
CA TYR A 87 7.77 0.17 -9.83
C TYR A 87 9.22 0.23 -10.35
N CYS A 88 9.79 1.43 -10.47
CA CYS A 88 11.20 1.56 -10.87
C CYS A 88 12.13 0.84 -9.90
N ALA A 89 11.84 0.91 -8.60
CA ALA A 89 12.56 0.16 -7.58
C ALA A 89 12.46 -1.36 -7.79
N SER A 90 11.25 -1.88 -8.04
CA SER A 90 11.06 -3.33 -8.26
C SER A 90 11.85 -3.83 -9.48
N LYS A 91 11.85 -3.05 -10.57
CA LYS A 91 12.66 -3.34 -11.78
C LYS A 91 14.16 -3.39 -11.48
N ASN A 92 14.66 -2.39 -10.76
CA ASN A 92 16.09 -2.30 -10.43
C ASN A 92 16.52 -3.48 -9.54
N SER A 93 15.64 -3.93 -8.64
CA SER A 93 15.86 -5.13 -7.82
C SER A 93 15.57 -6.45 -8.56
N LYS A 94 15.19 -6.41 -9.85
CA LYS A 94 14.81 -7.58 -10.65
C LYS A 94 13.69 -8.40 -10.00
N THR A 95 12.73 -7.71 -9.39
CA THR A 95 11.56 -8.28 -8.72
C THR A 95 10.29 -8.01 -9.53
N THR A 96 9.32 -8.89 -9.39
CA THR A 96 7.93 -8.66 -9.82
C THR A 96 7.23 -7.73 -8.84
N GLN A 97 6.04 -7.25 -9.22
CA GLN A 97 5.20 -6.46 -8.34
C GLN A 97 3.72 -6.79 -8.55
N LEU A 98 2.90 -6.37 -7.60
CA LEU A 98 1.45 -6.43 -7.65
C LEU A 98 0.87 -5.17 -7.00
N THR A 99 -0.01 -4.47 -7.71
CA THR A 99 -0.81 -3.39 -7.13
C THR A 99 -2.12 -3.96 -6.61
N VAL A 100 -2.47 -3.63 -5.36
CA VAL A 100 -3.76 -3.99 -4.76
C VAL A 100 -4.51 -2.72 -4.40
N GLU A 101 -5.68 -2.53 -5.00
CA GLU A 101 -6.58 -1.43 -4.71
C GLU A 101 -7.72 -1.91 -3.81
N CYS A 102 -7.87 -1.31 -2.63
CA CYS A 102 -9.01 -1.60 -1.75
C CYS A 102 -10.15 -0.62 -2.03
N LEU A 103 -11.23 -1.11 -2.63
CA LEU A 103 -12.38 -0.33 -3.07
C LEU A 103 -13.43 -0.23 -1.96
N VAL A 104 -13.71 0.99 -1.51
CA VAL A 104 -14.74 1.31 -0.51
C VAL A 104 -15.32 2.68 -0.85
N SER A 105 -16.63 2.86 -0.64
CA SER A 105 -17.28 4.17 -0.82
C SER A 105 -16.71 5.23 0.13
N LYS A 106 -16.78 6.52 -0.25
CA LYS A 106 -16.31 7.63 0.60
C LYS A 106 -17.06 7.64 1.93
N GLU A 107 -18.35 7.34 1.90
CA GLU A 107 -19.25 7.34 3.05
C GLU A 107 -18.89 6.22 4.03
N GLU A 108 -18.65 5.02 3.53
CA GLU A 108 -18.27 3.87 4.36
C GLU A 108 -16.85 4.01 4.92
N SER A 109 -15.91 4.50 4.11
CA SER A 109 -14.57 4.85 4.56
C SER A 109 -14.59 5.90 5.69
N TRP A 110 -15.51 6.88 5.62
CA TRP A 110 -15.70 7.87 6.68
C TRP A 110 -16.26 7.23 7.95
N LYS A 111 -17.29 6.37 7.84
CA LYS A 111 -17.82 5.62 9.00
C LYS A 111 -16.73 4.80 9.71
N TRP A 112 -15.86 4.13 8.94
CA TRP A 112 -14.73 3.39 9.53
C TRP A 112 -13.65 4.30 10.10
N ASN A 113 -13.48 5.50 9.56
CA ASN A 113 -12.62 6.51 10.17
C ASN A 113 -13.18 6.95 11.54
N GLU A 114 -14.51 7.09 11.66
CA GLU A 114 -15.14 7.56 12.88
C GLU A 114 -14.96 6.61 14.08
N GLN A 115 -14.84 5.32 13.81
CA GLN A 115 -14.62 4.25 14.78
C GLN A 115 -13.16 4.11 15.25
N ARG A 116 -12.21 4.85 14.64
CA ARG A 116 -10.81 4.81 15.03
C ARG A 116 -10.54 5.62 16.30
N SER A 117 -9.46 5.25 17.00
CA SER A 117 -8.92 6.04 18.10
C SER A 117 -8.52 7.44 17.65
N GLN A 118 -8.54 8.41 18.57
CA GLN A 118 -8.30 9.81 18.23
C GLN A 118 -6.94 10.07 17.58
N SER A 119 -5.91 9.30 17.92
CA SER A 119 -4.56 9.42 17.34
C SER A 119 -4.46 8.84 15.93
N GLU A 120 -5.37 7.95 15.54
CA GLU A 120 -5.37 7.28 14.23
C GLU A 120 -6.43 7.81 13.26
N LYS A 121 -7.39 8.58 13.79
CA LYS A 121 -8.51 9.17 13.09
C LYS A 121 -8.08 10.38 12.26
N TYR A 122 -8.49 10.41 11.00
CA TYR A 122 -8.36 11.60 10.16
C TYR A 122 -9.42 12.64 10.55
N SER A 123 -9.06 13.92 10.55
CA SER A 123 -10.04 15.01 10.60
C SER A 123 -10.87 15.00 9.30
N LYS A 124 -12.04 15.67 9.32
CA LYS A 124 -12.91 15.71 8.14
C LYS A 124 -12.20 16.38 6.97
N GLU A 125 -11.53 17.49 7.24
CA GLU A 125 -10.79 18.30 6.27
C GLU A 125 -9.68 17.49 5.60
N ILE A 126 -8.86 16.80 6.40
CA ILE A 126 -7.77 15.96 5.88
C ILE A 126 -8.31 14.77 5.10
N PHE A 127 -9.36 14.12 5.61
CA PHE A 127 -9.99 12.99 4.92
C PHE A 127 -10.51 13.38 3.54
N GLU A 128 -11.18 14.53 3.43
CA GLU A 128 -11.71 15.04 2.16
C GLU A 128 -10.60 15.48 1.21
N ALA A 129 -9.59 16.20 1.72
CA ALA A 129 -8.42 16.58 0.94
C ALA A 129 -7.67 15.37 0.37
N LEU A 130 -7.59 14.25 1.12
CA LEU A 130 -6.96 13.02 0.64
C LEU A 130 -7.80 12.32 -0.43
N HIS A 131 -9.13 12.40 -0.39
CA HIS A 131 -9.98 11.87 -1.46
C HIS A 131 -9.87 12.69 -2.75
N LEU A 132 -9.81 14.02 -2.63
CA LEU A 132 -9.63 14.91 -3.80
C LEU A 132 -8.28 14.72 -4.50
N ARG A 133 -7.25 14.35 -3.75
CA ARG A 133 -5.89 14.08 -4.25
C ARG A 133 -5.69 12.63 -4.74
N TYR A 134 -6.69 11.77 -4.62
CA TYR A 134 -6.55 10.35 -4.96
C TYR A 134 -6.45 10.14 -6.47
N GLU A 135 -5.31 9.63 -6.92
CA GLU A 135 -5.13 9.19 -8.32
C GLU A 135 -5.27 7.67 -8.40
N PRO A 136 -6.41 7.13 -8.90
CA PRO A 136 -6.64 5.69 -8.93
C PRO A 136 -5.58 4.97 -9.76
N PRO A 137 -5.17 3.74 -9.37
CA PRO A 137 -4.32 2.90 -10.20
C PRO A 137 -5.04 2.50 -11.49
N ASP A 138 -4.28 2.34 -12.57
CA ASP A 138 -4.82 1.98 -13.89
C ASP A 138 -4.00 0.84 -14.48
N SER A 139 -4.62 -0.32 -14.66
CA SER A 139 -3.98 -1.55 -15.13
C SER A 139 -3.38 -1.45 -16.54
N ARG A 140 -3.73 -0.42 -17.32
CA ARG A 140 -3.09 -0.11 -18.62
C ARG A 140 -1.68 0.45 -18.44
N ASN A 141 -1.39 1.03 -17.27
CA ASN A 141 -0.06 1.50 -16.93
C ASN A 141 0.80 0.35 -16.42
N ARG A 142 2.01 0.21 -16.97
CA ARG A 142 2.95 -0.85 -16.58
C ARG A 142 3.31 -0.82 -15.08
N TRP A 143 3.38 0.37 -14.48
CA TRP A 143 3.72 0.53 -13.06
C TRP A 143 2.56 0.23 -12.10
N ASP A 144 1.32 0.17 -12.58
CA ASP A 144 0.17 -0.24 -11.77
C ASP A 144 -0.22 -1.70 -12.06
N SER A 145 0.36 -2.33 -13.10
CA SER A 145 0.04 -3.69 -13.54
C SER A 145 1.05 -4.72 -13.01
N PRO A 146 0.60 -5.94 -12.65
CA PRO A 146 -0.79 -6.36 -12.46
C PRO A 146 -1.51 -5.60 -11.34
N LEU A 147 -2.82 -5.39 -11.52
CA LEU A 147 -3.72 -4.71 -10.59
C LEU A 147 -4.83 -5.66 -10.15
N ILE A 148 -5.03 -5.82 -8.84
CA ILE A 148 -6.17 -6.50 -8.25
C ILE A 148 -6.99 -5.47 -7.45
N CYS A 149 -8.28 -5.40 -7.70
CA CYS A 149 -9.21 -4.56 -6.94
C CYS A 149 -10.02 -5.43 -5.96
N LEU A 150 -10.02 -5.10 -4.67
CA LEU A 150 -10.69 -5.84 -3.61
C LEU A 150 -11.69 -4.94 -2.88
N GLN A 151 -12.96 -5.32 -2.87
CA GLN A 151 -14.00 -4.76 -2.01
C GLN A 151 -13.99 -5.45 -0.65
N GLN A 152 -14.72 -4.93 0.35
CA GLN A 152 -14.71 -5.51 1.70
C GLN A 152 -15.14 -6.99 1.75
N LYS A 153 -16.14 -7.37 0.95
CA LYS A 153 -16.75 -8.71 0.99
C LYS A 153 -16.06 -9.73 0.09
N ASP A 154 -15.07 -9.29 -0.71
CA ASP A 154 -14.39 -10.17 -1.64
C ASP A 154 -13.49 -11.15 -0.88
N SER A 155 -13.44 -12.40 -1.33
CA SER A 155 -12.39 -13.34 -0.92
C SER A 155 -11.08 -12.99 -1.65
N LEU A 156 -9.94 -13.16 -0.98
CA LEU A 156 -8.65 -13.01 -1.65
C LEU A 156 -8.48 -14.07 -2.76
N ASP A 157 -8.26 -13.62 -3.99
CA ASP A 157 -7.80 -14.50 -5.08
C ASP A 157 -6.29 -14.78 -4.91
N GLY A 158 -5.98 -15.77 -4.08
CA GLY A 158 -4.61 -16.18 -3.81
C GLY A 158 -3.85 -16.62 -5.07
N LYS A 159 -4.54 -17.22 -6.04
CA LYS A 159 -3.91 -17.62 -7.31
C LYS A 159 -3.45 -16.40 -8.10
N ALA A 160 -4.30 -15.38 -8.23
CA ALA A 160 -3.92 -14.13 -8.90
C ALA A 160 -2.74 -13.44 -8.21
N VAL A 161 -2.70 -13.46 -6.87
CA VAL A 161 -1.56 -12.94 -6.09
C VAL A 161 -0.28 -13.72 -6.40
N SER A 162 -0.31 -15.04 -6.30
CA SER A 162 0.88 -15.87 -6.55
C SER A 162 1.34 -15.81 -8.01
N ASP A 163 0.41 -15.72 -8.96
CA ASP A 163 0.73 -15.60 -10.37
C ASP A 163 1.43 -14.27 -10.66
N ALA A 164 0.97 -13.18 -10.03
CA ALA A 164 1.60 -11.87 -10.15
C ALA A 164 3.02 -11.84 -9.59
N LEU A 165 3.24 -12.46 -8.42
CA LEU A 165 4.50 -12.36 -7.69
C LEU A 165 5.52 -13.43 -8.10
N PHE A 166 5.12 -14.67 -8.37
CA PHE A 166 6.06 -15.79 -8.52
C PHE A 166 6.08 -16.40 -9.93
N HIS A 167 4.98 -16.30 -10.69
CA HIS A 167 4.87 -16.94 -12.01
C HIS A 167 5.04 -15.99 -13.19
N ARG A 168 5.50 -14.76 -12.93
CA ARG A 168 5.84 -13.77 -13.96
C ARG A 168 7.34 -13.51 -14.00
N LYS A 169 7.84 -13.20 -15.18
CA LYS A 169 9.20 -12.67 -15.33
C LYS A 169 9.22 -11.22 -14.84
N PRO A 170 10.23 -10.83 -14.03
CA PRO A 170 10.45 -9.43 -13.68
C PRO A 170 10.57 -8.55 -14.93
N PRO A 171 10.13 -7.28 -14.88
CA PRO A 171 10.32 -6.36 -16.00
C PRO A 171 11.82 -6.09 -16.20
N PRO A 172 12.29 -5.91 -17.46
CA PRO A 172 13.68 -5.56 -17.71
C PRO A 172 14.01 -4.17 -17.10
N PRO A 173 15.27 -3.94 -16.67
CA PRO A 173 15.72 -2.66 -16.12
C PRO A 173 15.36 -1.46 -17.01
#